data_AF-A0A1A7NZM4-F1
#
_entry.id   AF-A0A1A7NZM4-F1
#
_cell.length_a   1.000
_cell.length_b   1.000
_cell.length_c   1.000
_cell.angle_alpha   90.00
_cell.angle_beta   90.00
_cell.angle_gamma   90.00
#
_symmetry.space_group_name_H-M   'P 1'
#
loop_
_entity.id
_entity.type
_entity.pdbx_description
1 polymer ?
#
loop_
_entity_poly.entity_id
_entity_poly.type
_entity_poly.pdbx_seq_one_letter_code
_entity_poly.pdbx_strand_id
1 'polypeptide(L)'
;MLKLNYTRQDREELSRKISWGHWFAFFNIIISFIIGARYAFNSDWPDTLLGKIYFFISIIGHFSFIVFAIYLLIIFPLSFVIKNHRTFRGITVILATLCTTVLLLDSEIYKRFYIHLTSMVWDLMINPENGELARDWQLFFAPMPIILLLQMLFSRWSWQKLRSLERQKWIKPVSYTFLLAFIATHLIYVWADATFYRPITAQRSNLPLSYPMTARKFLEKNGILDAESYQQQLTNSGRADARYLDYPKHELNYPQSQQQPNILLINISGLKRSAISATTTPAIYQFTQQSIDFQNNYSSSNLSQEGLVGLFYGLPGNYLDSILFSKTEPVLLHHLRNLEYRIHANTTKENNQPLFSVLFNKKEQSVAENNKTAFQQWQQWYQKQAQQAWFSFIDVSLTATNNPINTTRAAGSDTVSPYQYAERLIEIDQQFSDLINLLKQQQQFDDTIIIVTADSGFSEAHQNDLSDFSADNIQVPLLVHMPTSGTAQRSDLSSTLDIVPTLLKHIFLVSNPVADFALGNNLFAINHSPDNWTLSANNRWVVIIDSDGVQYQIDKYGNYKKFNAKYQQQNSTRPPLGLFLAAFGELRSFSER
;
A
#
# COMPACT_ATOMS: atom_id res chain seq x y z
N MET A 1 -26.26 18.28 -39.85
CA MET A 1 -27.53 18.44 -39.10
C MET A 1 -28.59 17.56 -39.77
N LEU A 2 -28.71 16.29 -39.37
CA LEU A 2 -29.66 15.33 -39.97
C LEU A 2 -31.09 15.62 -39.47
N LYS A 3 -31.95 16.21 -40.31
CA LYS A 3 -33.39 16.33 -40.03
C LYS A 3 -34.05 14.97 -40.20
N LEU A 4 -34.14 14.21 -39.10
CA LEU A 4 -34.98 13.01 -39.04
C LEU A 4 -36.46 13.43 -39.06
N ASN A 5 -37.19 13.14 -40.14
CA ASN A 5 -38.63 13.39 -40.26
C ASN A 5 -39.40 12.36 -39.40
N TYR A 6 -39.60 12.66 -38.11
CA TYR A 6 -40.42 11.86 -37.19
C TYR A 6 -41.91 12.15 -37.38
N THR A 7 -42.72 11.12 -37.63
CA THR A 7 -44.19 11.23 -37.60
C THR A 7 -44.70 11.41 -36.17
N ARG A 8 -45.97 11.82 -36.00
CA ARG A 8 -46.60 11.93 -34.66
C ARG A 8 -46.58 10.60 -33.91
N GLN A 9 -46.81 9.49 -34.61
CA GLN A 9 -46.75 8.14 -34.05
C GLN A 9 -45.33 7.77 -33.61
N ASP A 10 -44.30 8.12 -34.40
CA ASP A 10 -42.91 7.88 -34.01
C ASP A 10 -42.50 8.69 -32.77
N ARG A 11 -43.02 9.92 -32.62
CA ARG A 11 -42.79 10.75 -31.41
C ARG A 11 -43.45 10.16 -30.17
N GLU A 12 -44.66 9.63 -30.30
CA GLU A 12 -45.37 8.97 -29.20
C GLU A 12 -44.67 7.67 -28.78
N GLU A 13 -44.23 6.85 -29.72
CA GLU A 13 -43.47 5.63 -29.43
C GLU A 13 -42.10 5.94 -28.80
N LEU A 14 -41.40 6.96 -29.29
CA LEU A 14 -40.15 7.45 -28.72
C LEU A 14 -40.34 7.93 -27.27
N SER A 15 -41.37 8.75 -27.02
CA SER A 15 -41.70 9.22 -25.66
C SER A 15 -41.96 8.05 -24.69
N ARG A 16 -42.67 7.01 -25.15
CA ARG A 16 -42.91 5.79 -24.36
C ARG A 16 -41.63 5.00 -24.10
N LYS A 17 -40.72 4.91 -25.08
CA LYS A 17 -39.41 4.24 -24.89
C LYS A 17 -38.56 4.97 -23.86
N ILE A 18 -38.50 6.31 -23.92
CA ILE A 18 -37.77 7.15 -22.97
C ILE A 18 -38.37 7.01 -21.56
N SER A 19 -39.70 7.13 -21.44
CA SER A 19 -40.39 7.00 -20.15
C SER A 19 -40.19 5.62 -19.53
N TRP A 20 -40.29 4.56 -20.33
CA TRP A 20 -39.96 3.19 -19.90
C TRP A 20 -38.49 3.07 -19.47
N GLY A 21 -37.58 3.69 -20.22
CA GLY A 21 -36.15 3.73 -19.94
C GLY A 21 -35.82 4.32 -18.58
N HIS A 22 -36.49 5.42 -18.18
CA HIS A 22 -36.31 6.00 -16.83
C HIS A 22 -36.71 5.03 -15.71
N TRP A 23 -37.84 4.33 -15.84
CA TRP A 23 -38.29 3.34 -14.86
C TRP A 23 -37.36 2.12 -14.82
N PHE A 24 -36.84 1.71 -15.97
CA PHE A 24 -35.87 0.63 -16.07
C PHE A 24 -34.52 1.02 -15.45
N ALA A 25 -34.05 2.25 -15.68
CA ALA A 25 -32.86 2.79 -15.03
C ALA A 25 -33.05 2.87 -13.51
N PHE A 26 -34.19 3.38 -13.03
CA PHE A 26 -34.52 3.42 -11.61
C PHE A 26 -34.45 2.02 -10.96
N PHE A 27 -35.03 1.00 -11.59
CA PHE A 27 -34.93 -0.37 -11.11
C PHE A 27 -33.48 -0.87 -11.03
N ASN A 28 -32.66 -0.56 -12.03
CA ASN A 28 -31.25 -0.92 -12.04
C ASN A 28 -30.44 -0.17 -10.97
N ILE A 29 -30.79 1.07 -10.64
CA ILE A 29 -30.21 1.80 -9.50
C ILE A 29 -30.44 1.03 -8.20
N ILE A 30 -31.66 0.55 -7.97
CA ILE A 30 -31.99 -0.24 -6.76
C ILE A 30 -31.20 -1.56 -6.73
N ILE A 31 -31.08 -2.27 -7.86
CA ILE A 31 -30.24 -3.47 -7.95
C ILE A 31 -28.78 -3.13 -7.62
N SER A 32 -28.25 -2.05 -8.18
CA SER A 32 -26.88 -1.59 -7.91
C SER A 32 -26.66 -1.22 -6.45
N PHE A 33 -27.67 -0.72 -5.72
CA PHE A 33 -27.56 -0.52 -4.27
C PHE A 33 -27.49 -1.84 -3.50
N ILE A 34 -28.28 -2.85 -3.88
CA ILE A 34 -28.28 -4.16 -3.22
C ILE A 34 -26.92 -4.85 -3.40
N ILE A 35 -26.39 -4.84 -4.62
CA ILE A 35 -25.05 -5.38 -4.89
C ILE A 35 -23.98 -4.49 -4.26
N GLY A 36 -24.14 -3.17 -4.36
CA GLY A 36 -23.24 -2.16 -3.80
C GLY A 36 -23.10 -2.23 -2.29
N ALA A 37 -24.14 -2.65 -1.58
CA ALA A 37 -24.09 -2.88 -0.14
C ALA A 37 -23.05 -3.94 0.24
N ARG A 38 -22.66 -4.84 -0.68
CA ARG A 38 -21.58 -5.79 -0.43
C ARG A 38 -20.24 -5.12 -0.19
N TYR A 39 -19.95 -4.00 -0.85
CA TYR A 39 -18.72 -3.25 -0.57
C TYR A 39 -18.74 -2.70 0.87
N ALA A 40 -19.91 -2.34 1.40
CA ALA A 40 -20.07 -1.89 2.79
C ALA A 40 -19.57 -2.89 3.83
N PHE A 41 -19.81 -4.17 3.59
CA PHE A 41 -19.49 -5.25 4.53
C PHE A 41 -18.07 -5.77 4.38
N ASN A 42 -17.34 -5.32 3.35
CA ASN A 42 -15.96 -5.73 3.08
C ASN A 42 -15.01 -4.52 3.06
N SER A 43 -15.43 -3.37 3.59
CA SER A 43 -14.61 -2.17 3.69
C SER A 43 -14.64 -1.66 5.12
N ASP A 44 -13.57 -1.00 5.55
CA ASP A 44 -13.41 -0.38 6.86
C ASP A 44 -14.68 0.41 7.24
N TRP A 45 -15.37 -0.05 8.29
CA TRP A 45 -16.59 0.59 8.75
C TRP A 45 -16.24 1.87 9.51
N PRO A 46 -16.75 3.06 9.11
CA PRO A 46 -16.34 4.30 9.75
C PRO A 46 -16.79 4.38 11.22
N ASP A 47 -15.90 4.75 12.14
CA ASP A 47 -16.24 4.86 13.56
C ASP A 47 -17.16 6.05 13.89
N THR A 48 -17.16 7.07 13.03
CA THR A 48 -17.92 8.32 13.27
C THR A 48 -19.29 8.31 12.60
N LEU A 49 -20.27 8.99 13.22
CA LEU A 49 -21.60 9.17 12.64
C LEU A 49 -21.52 9.84 11.26
N LEU A 50 -20.68 10.86 11.10
CA LEU A 50 -20.52 11.56 9.82
C LEU A 50 -19.92 10.65 8.74
N GLY A 51 -18.96 9.79 9.08
CA GLY A 51 -18.41 8.80 8.16
C GLY A 51 -19.46 7.79 7.71
N LYS A 52 -20.30 7.30 8.63
CA LYS A 52 -21.43 6.39 8.32
C LYS A 52 -22.48 7.07 7.44
N ILE A 53 -22.83 8.32 7.71
CA ILE A 53 -23.76 9.10 6.87
C ILE A 53 -23.17 9.29 5.47
N TYR A 54 -21.90 9.69 5.38
CA TYR A 54 -21.20 9.83 4.11
C TYR A 54 -21.21 8.54 3.31
N PHE A 55 -20.98 7.40 3.96
CA PHE A 55 -21.00 6.08 3.34
C PHE A 55 -22.33 5.80 2.60
N PHE A 56 -23.48 6.06 3.24
CA PHE A 56 -24.77 5.89 2.59
C PHE A 56 -25.01 6.91 1.49
N ILE A 57 -24.62 8.17 1.70
CA ILE A 57 -24.72 9.23 0.68
C ILE A 57 -23.88 8.86 -0.56
N SER A 58 -22.67 8.32 -0.36
CA SER A 58 -21.74 7.96 -1.42
C SER A 58 -22.25 6.78 -2.24
N ILE A 59 -22.74 5.71 -1.62
CA ILE A 59 -23.38 4.59 -2.33
C ILE A 59 -24.57 5.07 -3.16
N ILE A 60 -25.48 5.83 -2.53
CA ILE A 60 -26.71 6.29 -3.18
C ILE A 60 -26.37 7.20 -4.36
N GLY A 61 -25.49 8.18 -4.15
CA GLY A 61 -25.07 9.13 -5.18
C GLY A 61 -24.32 8.47 -6.33
N HIS A 62 -23.31 7.66 -6.01
CA HIS A 62 -22.40 7.04 -6.98
C HIS A 62 -23.10 6.06 -7.91
N PHE A 63 -23.83 5.07 -7.38
CA PHE A 63 -24.50 4.08 -8.24
C PHE A 63 -25.68 4.69 -9.00
N SER A 64 -26.37 5.68 -8.42
CA SER A 64 -27.37 6.44 -9.18
C SER A 64 -26.76 7.14 -10.38
N PHE A 65 -25.60 7.78 -10.20
CA PHE A 65 -24.87 8.44 -11.27
C PHE A 65 -24.42 7.45 -12.34
N ILE A 66 -23.75 6.35 -11.98
CA ILE A 66 -23.24 5.37 -12.96
C ILE A 66 -24.37 4.80 -13.82
N VAL A 67 -25.44 4.29 -13.21
CA VAL A 67 -26.55 3.68 -13.94
C VAL A 67 -27.24 4.71 -14.83
N PHE A 68 -27.45 5.93 -14.33
CA PHE A 68 -28.09 6.99 -15.11
C PHE A 68 -27.18 7.52 -16.22
N ALA A 69 -25.86 7.58 -16.02
CA ALA A 69 -24.89 7.94 -17.05
C ALA A 69 -24.87 6.92 -18.19
N ILE A 70 -24.87 5.61 -17.87
CA ILE A 70 -25.01 4.54 -18.87
C ILE A 70 -26.33 4.69 -19.65
N TYR A 71 -27.41 4.99 -18.94
CA TYR A 71 -28.70 5.27 -19.59
C TYR A 71 -28.60 6.46 -20.54
N LEU A 72 -28.06 7.60 -20.11
CA LEU A 72 -27.98 8.83 -20.92
C LEU A 72 -27.01 8.69 -22.11
N LEU A 73 -25.88 8.02 -21.94
CA LEU A 73 -24.83 7.94 -22.96
C LEU A 73 -25.08 6.82 -23.97
N ILE A 74 -25.75 5.73 -23.57
CA ILE A 74 -25.93 4.54 -24.41
C ILE A 74 -27.40 4.29 -24.73
N ILE A 75 -28.24 4.09 -23.71
CA ILE A 75 -29.64 3.68 -23.91
C ILE A 75 -30.49 4.79 -24.52
N PHE A 76 -30.29 6.05 -24.11
CA PHE A 76 -31.04 7.19 -24.61
C PHE A 76 -30.81 7.43 -26.10
N PRO A 77 -29.56 7.50 -26.63
CA PRO A 77 -29.31 7.55 -28.08
C PRO A 77 -29.88 6.34 -28.84
N LEU A 78 -29.75 5.13 -28.28
CA LEU A 78 -30.32 3.91 -28.88
C LEU A 78 -31.84 3.98 -29.03
N SER A 79 -32.54 4.75 -28.19
CA SER A 79 -34.00 4.93 -28.30
C SER A 79 -34.42 5.64 -29.60
N PHE A 80 -33.55 6.49 -30.16
CA PHE A 80 -33.75 7.17 -31.44
C PHE A 80 -33.37 6.29 -32.63
N VAL A 81 -32.34 5.44 -32.48
CA VAL A 81 -31.86 4.57 -33.57
C VAL A 81 -32.77 3.35 -33.74
N ILE A 82 -33.16 2.70 -32.65
CA ILE A 82 -33.95 1.48 -32.69
C ILE A 82 -35.44 1.84 -32.69
N LYS A 83 -36.10 1.68 -33.84
CA LYS A 83 -37.54 1.94 -33.98
C LYS A 83 -38.37 0.97 -33.16
N ASN A 84 -38.17 -0.34 -33.34
CA ASN A 84 -38.95 -1.40 -32.69
C ASN A 84 -38.74 -1.42 -31.16
N HIS A 85 -39.79 -1.12 -30.41
CA HIS A 85 -39.76 -1.10 -28.94
C HIS A 85 -39.37 -2.46 -28.30
N ARG A 86 -39.67 -3.61 -28.94
CA ARG A 86 -39.30 -4.93 -28.40
C ARG A 86 -37.80 -5.16 -28.49
N THR A 87 -37.21 -4.82 -29.64
CA THR A 87 -35.76 -4.91 -29.87
C THR A 87 -35.01 -3.94 -28.95
N PHE A 88 -35.49 -2.70 -28.83
CA PHE A 88 -34.92 -1.71 -27.92
C PHE A 88 -34.88 -2.22 -26.47
N ARG A 89 -36.01 -2.75 -25.98
CA ARG A 89 -36.10 -3.33 -24.63
C ARG A 89 -35.23 -4.57 -24.46
N GLY A 90 -35.16 -5.45 -25.47
CA GLY A 90 -34.31 -6.64 -25.45
C GLY A 90 -32.83 -6.29 -25.32
N ILE A 91 -32.33 -5.36 -26.15
CA ILE A 91 -30.95 -4.87 -26.09
C ILE A 91 -30.67 -4.20 -24.74
N THR A 92 -31.58 -3.37 -24.25
CA THR A 92 -31.44 -2.69 -22.95
C THR A 92 -31.35 -3.71 -21.79
N VAL A 93 -32.16 -4.77 -21.83
CA VAL A 93 -32.13 -5.86 -20.83
C VAL A 93 -30.79 -6.62 -20.89
N ILE A 94 -30.29 -6.94 -22.07
CA ILE A 94 -28.99 -7.61 -22.23
C ILE A 94 -27.87 -6.73 -21.67
N LEU A 95 -27.83 -5.45 -22.04
CA LEU A 95 -26.81 -4.51 -21.55
C LEU A 95 -26.85 -4.38 -20.03
N ALA A 96 -28.04 -4.18 -19.45
CA ALA A 96 -28.21 -4.08 -18.00
C ALA A 96 -27.80 -5.36 -17.27
N THR A 97 -28.10 -6.54 -17.85
CA THR A 97 -27.67 -7.83 -17.31
C THR A 97 -26.14 -7.93 -17.29
N LEU A 98 -25.47 -7.55 -18.38
CA LEU A 98 -24.01 -7.54 -18.45
C LEU A 98 -23.41 -6.58 -17.41
N CYS A 99 -23.88 -5.32 -17.35
CA CYS A 99 -23.40 -4.35 -16.36
C CYS A 99 -23.60 -4.82 -14.91
N THR A 100 -24.77 -5.40 -14.61
CA THR A 100 -25.07 -5.95 -13.27
C THR A 100 -24.17 -7.14 -12.94
N THR A 101 -23.88 -8.00 -13.92
CA THR A 101 -22.99 -9.16 -13.75
C THR A 101 -21.55 -8.69 -13.50
N VAL A 102 -21.07 -7.68 -14.23
CA VAL A 102 -19.75 -7.07 -14.01
C VAL A 102 -19.67 -6.44 -12.62
N LEU A 103 -20.70 -5.73 -12.17
CA LEU A 103 -20.74 -5.16 -10.82
C LEU A 103 -20.71 -6.24 -9.73
N LEU A 104 -21.46 -7.32 -9.91
CA LEU A 104 -21.47 -8.44 -8.98
C LEU A 104 -20.09 -9.11 -8.91
N LEU A 105 -19.46 -9.31 -10.08
CA LEU A 105 -18.13 -9.88 -10.18
C LEU A 105 -17.09 -9.00 -9.50
N ASP A 106 -17.12 -7.69 -9.75
CA ASP A 106 -16.25 -6.73 -9.07
C ASP A 106 -16.38 -6.81 -7.54
N SER A 107 -17.61 -6.96 -7.03
CA SER A 107 -17.84 -7.09 -5.58
C SER A 107 -17.23 -8.37 -4.97
N GLU A 108 -17.12 -9.46 -5.74
CA GLU A 108 -16.46 -10.69 -5.29
C GLU A 108 -14.93 -10.57 -5.32
N ILE A 109 -14.40 -9.93 -6.36
CA ILE A 109 -12.98 -9.62 -6.46
C ILE A 109 -12.58 -8.70 -5.31
N TYR A 110 -13.37 -7.66 -5.05
CA TYR A 110 -13.14 -6.75 -3.95
C TYR A 110 -13.19 -7.46 -2.60
N LYS A 111 -14.13 -8.38 -2.38
CA LYS A 111 -14.17 -9.18 -1.15
C LYS A 111 -12.90 -10.00 -0.91
N ARG A 112 -12.28 -10.54 -1.96
CA ARG A 112 -11.09 -11.41 -1.84
C ARG A 112 -9.79 -10.63 -1.81
N PHE A 113 -9.69 -9.57 -2.62
CA PHE A 113 -8.43 -8.89 -2.93
C PHE A 113 -8.47 -7.40 -2.59
N TYR A 114 -9.63 -6.85 -2.24
CA TYR A 114 -9.90 -5.42 -1.96
C TYR A 114 -9.55 -4.49 -3.13
N ILE A 115 -9.32 -5.04 -4.32
CA ILE A 115 -9.10 -4.32 -5.58
C ILE A 115 -10.37 -4.44 -6.41
N HIS A 116 -10.63 -3.41 -7.20
CA HIS A 116 -11.66 -3.46 -8.22
C HIS A 116 -11.13 -4.14 -9.49
N LEU A 117 -12.03 -4.47 -10.40
CA LEU A 117 -11.72 -5.10 -11.66
C LEU A 117 -10.80 -4.20 -12.51
N THR A 118 -9.60 -4.71 -12.81
CA THR A 118 -8.63 -4.10 -13.72
C THR A 118 -8.36 -5.05 -14.89
N SER A 119 -7.68 -4.58 -15.95
CA SER A 119 -7.29 -5.44 -17.08
C SER A 119 -6.50 -6.66 -16.61
N MET A 120 -5.60 -6.45 -15.65
CA MET A 120 -4.77 -7.49 -15.07
C MET A 120 -5.59 -8.53 -14.30
N VAL A 121 -6.53 -8.11 -13.46
CA VAL A 121 -7.43 -9.03 -12.76
C VAL A 121 -8.31 -9.78 -13.75
N TRP A 122 -8.77 -9.12 -14.82
CA TRP A 122 -9.55 -9.77 -15.87
C TRP A 122 -8.75 -10.84 -16.63
N ASP A 123 -7.50 -10.57 -16.98
CA ASP A 123 -6.62 -11.56 -17.60
C ASP A 123 -6.38 -12.77 -16.68
N LEU A 124 -6.26 -12.49 -15.37
CA LEU A 124 -6.19 -13.49 -14.31
C LEU A 124 -7.37 -14.47 -14.32
N MET A 125 -8.57 -13.94 -14.61
CA MET A 125 -9.81 -14.69 -14.56
C MET A 125 -9.99 -15.64 -15.72
N ILE A 126 -9.67 -15.18 -16.93
CA ILE A 126 -10.00 -15.90 -18.16
C ILE A 126 -9.01 -17.02 -18.44
N ASN A 127 -7.74 -16.86 -18.05
CA ASN A 127 -6.67 -17.80 -18.38
C ASN A 127 -5.90 -18.28 -17.15
N PRO A 128 -6.52 -19.02 -16.22
CA PRO A 128 -5.83 -19.53 -15.06
C PRO A 128 -4.85 -20.64 -15.44
N GLU A 129 -3.60 -20.54 -14.99
CA GLU A 129 -2.57 -21.59 -15.18
C GLU A 129 -2.92 -22.89 -14.45
N ASN A 130 -3.72 -22.80 -13.37
CA ASN A 130 -4.16 -23.94 -12.55
C ASN A 130 -5.68 -24.09 -12.62
N GLY A 131 -6.16 -25.28 -13.01
CA GLY A 131 -7.58 -25.57 -13.26
C GLY A 131 -8.53 -25.43 -12.06
N GLU A 132 -8.02 -25.39 -10.82
CA GLU A 132 -8.85 -25.20 -9.62
C GLU A 132 -9.43 -23.79 -9.53
N LEU A 133 -8.63 -22.76 -9.85
CA LEU A 133 -9.12 -21.38 -9.86
C LEU A 133 -10.17 -21.19 -10.96
N ALA A 134 -9.98 -21.77 -12.15
CA ALA A 134 -10.93 -21.67 -13.26
C ALA A 134 -12.37 -22.03 -12.89
N ARG A 135 -12.52 -23.09 -12.07
CA ARG A 135 -13.82 -23.59 -11.63
C ARG A 135 -14.49 -22.65 -10.63
N ASP A 136 -13.72 -22.05 -9.73
CA ASP A 136 -14.21 -21.03 -8.79
C ASP A 136 -14.70 -19.76 -9.50
N TRP A 137 -14.03 -19.34 -10.57
CA TRP A 137 -14.42 -18.14 -11.32
C TRP A 137 -15.69 -18.34 -12.15
N GLN A 138 -15.94 -19.55 -12.67
CA GLN A 138 -17.19 -19.86 -13.38
C GLN A 138 -18.43 -19.73 -12.48
N LEU A 139 -18.30 -19.98 -11.18
CA LEU A 139 -19.39 -19.81 -10.21
C LEU A 139 -19.89 -18.35 -10.14
N PHE A 140 -19.06 -17.36 -10.46
CA PHE A 140 -19.48 -15.95 -10.47
C PHE A 140 -20.45 -15.61 -11.62
N PHE A 141 -20.48 -16.42 -12.69
CA PHE A 141 -21.45 -16.27 -13.77
C PHE A 141 -22.74 -17.06 -13.52
N ALA A 142 -22.78 -17.93 -12.51
CA ALA A 142 -23.98 -18.70 -12.15
C ALA A 142 -25.22 -17.83 -11.83
N PRO A 143 -25.10 -16.62 -11.22
CA PRO A 143 -26.23 -15.72 -11.02
C PRO A 143 -26.75 -15.04 -12.29
N MET A 144 -26.00 -15.04 -13.40
CA MET A 144 -26.34 -14.30 -14.62
C MET A 144 -27.72 -14.66 -15.21
N PRO A 145 -28.14 -15.94 -15.32
CA PRO A 145 -29.48 -16.29 -15.79
C PRO A 145 -30.60 -15.76 -14.88
N ILE A 146 -30.35 -15.72 -13.55
CA ILE A 146 -31.31 -15.19 -12.57
C ILE A 146 -31.42 -13.67 -12.73
N ILE A 147 -30.29 -12.97 -12.87
CA ILE A 147 -30.26 -11.52 -13.16
C ILE A 147 -31.02 -11.24 -14.46
N LEU A 148 -30.73 -11.99 -15.53
CA LEU A 148 -31.40 -11.85 -16.82
C LEU A 148 -32.92 -12.03 -16.68
N LEU A 149 -33.35 -13.08 -15.97
CA LEU A 149 -34.77 -13.34 -15.72
C LEU A 149 -35.43 -12.16 -14.99
N LEU A 150 -34.82 -11.64 -13.92
CA LEU A 150 -35.33 -10.48 -13.18
C LEU A 150 -35.44 -9.24 -14.07
N GLN A 151 -34.43 -8.95 -14.88
CA GLN A 151 -34.42 -7.83 -15.83
C GLN A 151 -35.52 -8.00 -16.90
N MET A 152 -35.72 -9.21 -17.42
CA MET A 152 -36.78 -9.51 -18.39
C MET A 152 -38.18 -9.34 -17.79
N LEU A 153 -38.40 -9.86 -16.57
CA LEU A 153 -39.67 -9.76 -15.85
C LEU A 153 -40.01 -8.29 -15.58
N PHE A 154 -39.06 -7.52 -15.03
CA PHE A 154 -39.27 -6.11 -14.76
C PHE A 154 -39.47 -5.31 -16.06
N SER A 155 -38.69 -5.58 -17.11
CA SER A 155 -38.85 -4.95 -18.43
C SER A 155 -40.26 -5.17 -18.98
N ARG A 156 -40.78 -6.40 -18.91
CA ARG A 156 -42.13 -6.73 -19.37
C ARG A 156 -43.20 -6.03 -18.54
N TRP A 157 -43.08 -6.11 -17.21
CA TRP A 157 -44.04 -5.52 -16.28
C TRP A 157 -44.12 -4.00 -16.42
N SER A 158 -42.98 -3.32 -16.40
CA SER A 158 -42.88 -1.85 -16.51
C SER A 158 -43.43 -1.34 -17.83
N TRP A 159 -43.27 -2.07 -18.93
CA TRP A 159 -43.87 -1.71 -20.21
C TRP A 159 -45.39 -1.85 -20.21
N GLN A 160 -45.91 -2.94 -19.64
CA GLN A 160 -47.37 -3.18 -19.54
C GLN A 160 -48.04 -2.17 -18.61
N LYS A 161 -47.36 -1.73 -17.55
CA LYS A 161 -47.85 -0.78 -16.55
C LYS A 161 -47.37 0.65 -16.77
N LEU A 162 -46.78 0.98 -17.93
CA LEU A 162 -46.13 2.27 -18.18
C LEU A 162 -47.06 3.47 -17.91
N ARG A 163 -48.33 3.42 -18.33
CA ARG A 163 -49.31 4.48 -18.05
C ARG A 163 -49.56 4.71 -16.56
N SER A 164 -49.49 3.65 -15.75
CA SER A 164 -49.64 3.74 -14.30
C SER A 164 -48.40 4.31 -13.63
N LEU A 165 -47.22 3.95 -14.17
CA LEU A 165 -45.93 4.42 -13.72
C LEU A 165 -45.73 5.91 -14.05
N GLU A 166 -46.09 6.36 -15.25
CA GLU A 166 -46.02 7.78 -15.65
C GLU A 166 -46.86 8.72 -14.78
N ARG A 167 -47.91 8.21 -14.13
CA ARG A 167 -48.73 8.98 -13.17
C ARG A 167 -48.05 9.17 -11.81
N GLN A 168 -47.02 8.39 -11.51
CA GLN A 168 -46.33 8.44 -10.23
C GLN A 168 -45.46 9.70 -10.15
N LYS A 169 -45.87 10.65 -9.30
CA LYS A 169 -45.13 11.90 -9.12
C LYS A 169 -43.98 11.79 -8.12
N TRP A 170 -43.97 10.74 -7.29
CA TRP A 170 -42.94 10.51 -6.26
C TRP A 170 -41.54 10.23 -6.85
N ILE A 171 -41.46 9.80 -8.11
CA ILE A 171 -40.16 9.56 -8.76
C ILE A 171 -39.35 10.85 -8.93
N LYS A 172 -40.02 12.00 -9.10
CA LYS A 172 -39.36 13.31 -9.25
C LYS A 172 -38.56 13.72 -8.01
N PRO A 173 -39.14 13.77 -6.79
CA PRO A 173 -38.35 14.06 -5.59
C PRO A 173 -37.25 13.02 -5.35
N VAL A 174 -37.49 11.74 -5.64
CA VAL A 174 -36.46 10.69 -5.54
C VAL A 174 -35.28 10.95 -6.49
N SER A 175 -35.54 11.36 -7.73
CA SER A 175 -34.47 11.74 -8.67
C SER A 175 -33.68 12.96 -8.18
N TYR A 176 -34.33 13.94 -7.57
CA TYR A 176 -33.61 15.06 -6.95
C TYR A 176 -32.76 14.61 -5.76
N THR A 177 -33.26 13.67 -4.95
CA THR A 177 -32.46 13.08 -3.86
C THR A 177 -31.21 12.38 -4.39
N PHE A 178 -31.31 11.59 -5.46
CA PHE A 178 -30.14 10.94 -6.07
C PHE A 178 -29.12 11.95 -6.61
N LEU A 179 -29.59 12.99 -7.30
CA LEU A 179 -28.72 14.06 -7.80
C LEU A 179 -28.03 14.81 -6.65
N LEU A 180 -28.78 15.17 -5.61
CA LEU A 180 -28.24 15.85 -4.43
C LEU A 180 -27.27 14.95 -3.68
N ALA A 181 -27.54 13.64 -3.54
CA ALA A 181 -26.63 12.69 -2.92
C ALA A 181 -25.31 12.58 -3.70
N PHE A 182 -25.36 12.54 -5.04
CA PHE A 182 -24.17 12.55 -5.89
C PHE A 182 -23.34 13.83 -5.69
N ILE A 183 -23.98 15.01 -5.73
CA ILE A 183 -23.30 16.29 -5.50
C ILE A 183 -22.71 16.33 -4.08
N ALA A 184 -23.48 15.93 -3.07
CA ALA A 184 -23.05 15.89 -1.68
C ALA A 184 -21.86 14.96 -1.47
N THR A 185 -21.80 13.82 -2.15
CA THR A 185 -20.66 12.89 -2.12
C THR A 185 -19.36 13.60 -2.47
N HIS A 186 -19.37 14.42 -3.53
CA HIS A 186 -18.17 15.15 -3.95
C HIS A 186 -17.86 16.34 -3.04
N LEU A 187 -18.86 17.13 -2.63
CA LEU A 187 -18.64 18.31 -1.78
C LEU A 187 -18.17 17.94 -0.37
N ILE A 188 -18.78 16.93 0.24
CA ILE A 188 -18.37 16.43 1.57
C ILE A 188 -16.95 15.85 1.48
N TYR A 189 -16.61 15.15 0.40
CA TYR A 189 -15.26 14.63 0.22
C TYR A 189 -14.22 15.74 0.02
N VAL A 190 -14.53 16.81 -0.74
CA VAL A 190 -13.65 17.98 -0.87
C VAL A 190 -13.30 18.58 0.49
N TRP A 191 -14.31 18.74 1.36
CA TRP A 191 -14.11 19.22 2.72
C TRP A 191 -13.27 18.24 3.56
N ALA A 192 -13.58 16.94 3.49
CA ALA A 192 -12.85 15.92 4.25
C ALA A 192 -11.38 15.80 3.83
N ASP A 193 -11.10 15.88 2.53
CA ASP A 193 -9.74 15.86 1.97
C ASP A 193 -8.93 17.09 2.40
N ALA A 194 -9.56 18.26 2.46
CA ALA A 194 -8.92 19.51 2.90
C ALA A 194 -8.62 19.54 4.41
N THR A 195 -9.42 18.83 5.20
CA THR A 195 -9.33 18.82 6.68
C THR A 195 -8.71 17.55 7.26
N PHE A 196 -8.24 16.63 6.40
CA PHE A 196 -7.76 15.29 6.79
C PHE A 196 -8.79 14.48 7.59
N TYR A 197 -10.09 14.62 7.30
CA TYR A 197 -11.15 13.87 7.97
C TYR A 197 -11.23 12.42 7.47
N ARG A 198 -10.37 11.57 8.06
CA ARG A 198 -10.15 10.17 7.66
C ARG A 198 -11.40 9.29 7.55
N PRO A 199 -12.40 9.37 8.46
CA PRO A 199 -13.58 8.53 8.35
C PRO A 199 -14.35 8.69 7.04
N ILE A 200 -14.09 9.74 6.27
CA ILE A 200 -14.62 9.94 4.91
C ILE A 200 -13.56 9.65 3.85
N THR A 201 -12.33 10.16 3.99
CA THR A 201 -11.30 10.02 2.95
C THR A 201 -10.78 8.58 2.79
N ALA A 202 -10.76 7.77 3.86
CA ALA A 202 -10.41 6.36 3.77
C ALA A 202 -11.37 5.55 2.89
N GLN A 203 -12.61 6.03 2.70
CA GLN A 203 -13.62 5.37 1.87
C GLN A 203 -13.42 5.59 0.36
N ARG A 204 -12.38 6.32 -0.05
CA ARG A 204 -12.12 6.72 -1.46
C ARG A 204 -12.20 5.56 -2.44
N SER A 205 -11.66 4.41 -2.04
CA SER A 205 -11.48 3.23 -2.88
C SER A 205 -12.38 2.07 -2.47
N ASN A 206 -13.53 2.37 -1.86
CA ASN A 206 -14.52 1.35 -1.49
C ASN A 206 -15.44 0.98 -2.65
N LEU A 207 -15.69 1.91 -3.57
CA LEU A 207 -16.66 1.74 -4.66
C LEU A 207 -15.94 1.69 -6.03
N PRO A 208 -16.37 0.79 -6.93
CA PRO A 208 -15.77 0.67 -8.26
C PRO A 208 -16.03 1.94 -9.08
N LEU A 209 -15.05 2.34 -9.89
CA LEU A 209 -15.12 3.57 -10.72
C LEU A 209 -15.36 4.86 -9.92
N SER A 210 -15.11 4.86 -8.60
CA SER A 210 -15.28 6.04 -7.75
C SER A 210 -14.02 6.89 -7.75
N TYR A 211 -14.20 8.17 -8.09
CA TYR A 211 -13.15 9.19 -8.01
C TYR A 211 -13.71 10.43 -7.31
N PRO A 212 -13.84 10.40 -5.96
CA PRO A 212 -14.31 11.55 -5.21
C PRO A 212 -13.46 12.79 -5.52
N MET A 213 -14.12 13.96 -5.53
CA MET A 213 -13.49 15.19 -6.00
C MET A 213 -12.54 15.73 -4.94
N THR A 214 -11.31 16.07 -5.34
CA THR A 214 -10.38 16.86 -4.52
C THR A 214 -10.25 18.26 -5.11
N ALA A 215 -10.32 19.31 -4.30
CA ALA A 215 -10.26 20.70 -4.76
C ALA A 215 -9.07 21.48 -4.20
N ARG A 216 -7.98 20.79 -3.80
CA ARG A 216 -6.83 21.39 -3.08
C ARG A 216 -6.31 22.68 -3.72
N LYS A 217 -5.96 22.65 -5.02
CA LYS A 217 -5.48 23.84 -5.77
C LYS A 217 -6.51 24.97 -5.82
N PHE A 218 -7.80 24.65 -5.88
CA PHE A 218 -8.86 25.64 -5.87
C PHE A 218 -8.99 26.28 -4.48
N LEU A 219 -8.96 25.48 -3.42
CA LEU A 219 -9.01 25.97 -2.03
C LEU A 219 -7.79 26.82 -1.68
N GLU A 220 -6.61 26.39 -2.12
CA GLU A 220 -5.34 27.13 -2.00
C GLU A 220 -5.42 28.50 -2.68
N LYS A 221 -5.82 28.52 -3.97
CA LYS A 221 -5.94 29.77 -4.73
C LYS A 221 -6.94 30.77 -4.10
N ASN A 222 -7.95 30.28 -3.39
CA ASN A 222 -8.94 31.12 -2.71
C ASN A 222 -8.60 31.42 -1.24
N GLY A 223 -7.40 31.04 -0.76
CA GLY A 223 -6.95 31.31 0.60
C GLY A 223 -7.67 30.50 1.69
N ILE A 224 -8.36 29.41 1.33
CA ILE A 224 -9.06 28.52 2.26
C ILE A 224 -8.12 27.45 2.82
N LEU A 225 -7.12 27.05 2.03
CA LEU A 225 -6.16 26.00 2.38
C LEU A 225 -4.74 26.57 2.30
N ASP A 226 -3.98 26.44 3.38
CA ASP A 226 -2.55 26.76 3.39
C ASP A 226 -1.74 25.56 2.88
N ALA A 227 -0.98 25.76 1.81
CA ALA A 227 -0.25 24.70 1.15
C ALA A 227 0.88 24.14 2.03
N GLU A 228 1.57 24.99 2.78
CA GLU A 228 2.69 24.59 3.63
C GLU A 228 2.21 23.74 4.80
N SER A 229 1.20 24.22 5.54
CA SER A 229 0.58 23.46 6.63
C SER A 229 -0.01 22.13 6.14
N TYR A 230 -0.62 22.11 4.96
CA TYR A 230 -1.16 20.88 4.37
C TYR A 230 -0.06 19.86 4.05
N GLN A 231 1.06 20.32 3.46
CA GLN A 231 2.20 19.44 3.19
C GLN A 231 2.84 18.93 4.48
N GLN A 232 3.02 19.80 5.48
CA GLN A 232 3.56 19.40 6.77
C GLN A 232 2.67 18.35 7.47
N GLN A 233 1.35 18.53 7.41
CA GLN A 233 0.40 17.56 7.96
C GLN A 233 0.45 16.23 7.20
N LEU A 234 0.54 16.27 5.88
CA LEU A 234 0.69 15.08 5.03
C LEU A 234 1.97 14.31 5.36
N THR A 235 3.09 15.00 5.51
CA THR A 235 4.39 14.42 5.88
C THR A 235 4.35 13.77 7.27
N ASN A 236 3.69 14.40 8.24
CA ASN A 236 3.67 13.93 9.62
C ASN A 236 2.60 12.87 9.94
N SER A 237 1.49 12.88 9.19
CA SER A 237 0.32 12.05 9.49
C SER A 237 0.04 11.01 8.40
N GLY A 238 0.78 11.05 7.29
CA GLY A 238 0.48 10.25 6.12
C GLY A 238 -0.73 10.75 5.35
N ARG A 239 -1.05 10.06 4.25
CA ARG A 239 -2.23 10.36 3.43
C ARG A 239 -3.54 10.08 4.17
N ALA A 240 -4.48 11.01 4.04
CA ALA A 240 -5.82 10.88 4.63
C ALA A 240 -6.65 9.72 4.04
N ASP A 241 -6.34 9.24 2.83
CA ASP A 241 -7.03 8.13 2.17
C ASP A 241 -6.37 6.75 2.42
N ALA A 242 -5.38 6.67 3.32
CA ALA A 242 -4.79 5.41 3.73
C ALA A 242 -5.74 4.59 4.62
N ARG A 243 -5.75 3.27 4.40
CA ARG A 243 -6.58 2.29 5.13
C ARG A 243 -6.17 2.14 6.58
N TYR A 244 -7.12 1.79 7.44
CA TYR A 244 -6.84 1.55 8.85
C TYR A 244 -5.88 0.36 9.04
N LEU A 245 -5.04 0.44 10.07
CA LEU A 245 -3.99 -0.53 10.34
C LEU A 245 -4.49 -1.51 11.40
N ASP A 246 -4.43 -2.80 11.10
CA ASP A 246 -4.72 -3.89 12.03
C ASP A 246 -3.39 -4.58 12.38
N TYR A 247 -2.66 -4.03 13.36
CA TYR A 247 -1.30 -4.46 13.71
C TYR A 247 -1.00 -4.36 15.23
N PRO A 248 -0.47 -5.42 15.86
CA PRO A 248 -0.48 -6.80 15.37
C PRO A 248 -1.92 -7.33 15.30
N LYS A 249 -2.18 -8.35 14.48
CA LYS A 249 -3.52 -8.95 14.35
C LYS A 249 -4.02 -9.59 15.65
N HIS A 250 -3.06 -10.11 16.42
CA HIS A 250 -3.32 -10.76 17.69
C HIS A 250 -2.25 -10.33 18.70
N GLU A 251 -2.64 -10.27 19.97
CA GLU A 251 -1.70 -10.00 21.05
C GLU A 251 -0.58 -11.06 21.07
N LEU A 252 0.67 -10.60 21.21
CA LEU A 252 1.83 -11.47 21.17
C LEU A 252 2.10 -12.10 22.53
N ASN A 253 2.32 -13.40 22.53
CA ASN A 253 2.72 -14.16 23.70
C ASN A 253 4.24 -14.30 23.76
N TYR A 254 4.81 -13.57 24.71
CA TYR A 254 6.23 -13.56 25.02
C TYR A 254 6.52 -14.54 26.14
N PRO A 255 7.11 -15.72 25.86
CA PRO A 255 7.59 -16.58 26.93
C PRO A 255 8.69 -15.85 27.71
N GLN A 256 8.88 -16.23 28.97
CA GLN A 256 9.94 -15.66 29.79
C GLN A 256 11.30 -16.03 29.17
N SER A 257 11.91 -15.08 28.46
CA SER A 257 13.24 -15.27 27.89
C SER A 257 14.27 -15.29 29.00
N GLN A 258 15.15 -16.30 28.98
CA GLN A 258 16.31 -16.37 29.87
C GLN A 258 17.47 -15.47 29.38
N GLN A 259 17.40 -14.95 28.15
CA GLN A 259 18.46 -14.17 27.53
C GLN A 259 17.95 -12.78 27.11
N GLN A 260 18.69 -11.75 27.51
CA GLN A 260 18.46 -10.35 27.13
C GLN A 260 19.74 -9.81 26.48
N PRO A 261 20.06 -10.23 25.23
CA PRO A 261 21.25 -9.75 24.56
C PRO A 261 21.13 -8.26 24.23
N ASN A 262 22.27 -7.60 24.15
CA ASN A 262 22.34 -6.25 23.62
C ASN A 262 22.08 -6.28 22.11
N ILE A 263 21.40 -5.26 21.58
CA ILE A 263 21.06 -5.18 20.16
C ILE A 263 21.51 -3.83 19.61
N LEU A 264 22.35 -3.87 18.57
CA LEU A 264 22.80 -2.69 17.82
C LEU A 264 22.34 -2.82 16.37
N LEU A 265 21.41 -1.96 15.96
CA LEU A 265 20.95 -1.84 14.57
C LEU A 265 21.57 -0.59 13.93
N ILE A 266 22.37 -0.79 12.90
CA ILE A 266 23.03 0.28 12.13
C ILE A 266 22.37 0.34 10.76
N ASN A 267 21.61 1.41 10.52
CA ASN A 267 21.01 1.75 9.24
C ASN A 267 21.88 2.78 8.51
N ILE A 268 22.34 2.42 7.31
CA ILE A 268 23.11 3.30 6.43
C ILE A 268 22.25 3.60 5.19
N SER A 269 21.38 4.60 5.30
CA SER A 269 20.46 4.99 4.24
C SER A 269 21.20 5.36 2.94
N GLY A 270 20.77 4.76 1.82
CA GLY A 270 21.41 4.85 0.51
C GLY A 270 22.48 3.79 0.24
N LEU A 271 22.84 2.93 1.20
CA LEU A 271 23.88 1.91 0.98
C LEU A 271 23.36 0.76 0.13
N LYS A 272 23.88 0.66 -1.08
CA LYS A 272 23.67 -0.49 -1.97
C LYS A 272 24.67 -1.60 -1.72
N ARG A 273 24.25 -2.86 -1.95
CA ARG A 273 25.09 -4.06 -1.80
C ARG A 273 26.42 -3.95 -2.57
N SER A 274 26.33 -3.47 -3.81
CA SER A 274 27.47 -3.33 -4.74
C SER A 274 28.53 -2.30 -4.30
N ALA A 275 28.21 -1.44 -3.32
CA ALA A 275 29.16 -0.46 -2.79
C ALA A 275 30.15 -1.07 -1.77
N ILE A 276 29.83 -2.24 -1.19
CA ILE A 276 30.72 -2.89 -0.23
C ILE A 276 31.91 -3.51 -0.97
N SER A 277 33.11 -3.02 -0.65
CA SER A 277 34.36 -3.53 -1.24
C SER A 277 35.53 -3.41 -0.28
N ALA A 278 36.54 -4.26 -0.47
CA ALA A 278 37.77 -4.23 0.32
C ALA A 278 38.57 -2.91 0.16
N THR A 279 38.33 -2.14 -0.91
CA THR A 279 39.06 -0.90 -1.21
C THR A 279 38.35 0.34 -0.71
N THR A 280 37.03 0.42 -0.86
CA THR A 280 36.25 1.63 -0.54
C THR A 280 35.65 1.58 0.86
N THR A 281 35.27 0.39 1.33
CA THR A 281 34.66 0.15 2.64
C THR A 281 35.35 -1.01 3.36
N PRO A 282 36.67 -0.91 3.64
CA PRO A 282 37.43 -2.01 4.21
C PRO A 282 36.87 -2.52 5.55
N ALA A 283 36.33 -1.65 6.40
CA ALA A 283 35.83 -2.05 7.72
C ALA A 283 34.51 -2.83 7.61
N ILE A 284 33.55 -2.34 6.83
CA ILE A 284 32.29 -3.05 6.55
C ILE A 284 32.58 -4.35 5.80
N TYR A 285 33.51 -4.34 4.83
CA TYR A 285 33.94 -5.55 4.13
C TYR A 285 34.54 -6.58 5.09
N GLN A 286 35.40 -6.18 6.02
CA GLN A 286 35.91 -7.09 7.05
C GLN A 286 34.79 -7.64 7.95
N PHE A 287 33.80 -6.81 8.30
CA PHE A 287 32.66 -7.24 9.10
C PHE A 287 31.80 -8.31 8.42
N THR A 288 31.73 -8.34 7.08
CA THR A 288 31.09 -9.46 6.34
C THR A 288 31.72 -10.82 6.64
N GLN A 289 33.02 -10.84 6.96
CA GLN A 289 33.76 -12.06 7.29
C GLN A 289 33.60 -12.47 8.75
N GLN A 290 33.00 -11.62 9.58
CA GLN A 290 32.75 -11.82 11.02
C GLN A 290 31.25 -11.95 11.34
N SER A 291 30.42 -12.04 10.31
CA SER A 291 28.96 -12.02 10.40
C SER A 291 28.35 -13.11 9.52
N ILE A 292 27.05 -13.30 9.67
CA ILE A 292 26.23 -13.96 8.66
C ILE A 292 25.84 -12.91 7.62
N ASP A 293 26.26 -13.13 6.39
CA ASP A 293 26.11 -12.20 5.28
C ASP A 293 25.05 -12.70 4.30
N PHE A 294 23.93 -11.99 4.24
CA PHE A 294 22.84 -12.25 3.30
C PHE A 294 23.08 -11.48 2.00
N GLN A 295 23.54 -12.20 0.97
CA GLN A 295 23.97 -11.64 -0.31
C GLN A 295 22.79 -11.21 -1.20
N ASN A 296 21.65 -11.91 -1.08
CA ASN A 296 20.46 -11.68 -1.89
C ASN A 296 19.34 -11.00 -1.07
N ASN A 297 19.69 -9.89 -0.41
CA ASN A 297 18.81 -9.15 0.47
C ASN A 297 18.18 -7.92 -0.20
N TYR A 298 16.87 -7.75 -0.05
CA TYR A 298 16.12 -6.63 -0.61
C TYR A 298 15.43 -5.77 0.45
N SER A 299 15.49 -4.45 0.30
CA SER A 299 14.72 -3.50 1.09
C SER A 299 13.23 -3.56 0.74
N SER A 300 12.41 -3.40 1.78
CA SER A 300 10.95 -3.26 1.71
C SER A 300 10.45 -2.01 0.98
N SER A 301 11.33 -1.07 0.61
CA SER A 301 11.02 0.07 -0.28
C SER A 301 12.27 0.60 -1.01
N ASN A 302 12.05 1.37 -2.07
CA ASN A 302 13.05 2.22 -2.72
C ASN A 302 13.13 3.64 -2.12
N LEU A 303 12.44 3.89 -1.00
CA LEU A 303 12.46 5.15 -0.25
C LEU A 303 12.85 4.90 1.20
N SER A 304 13.79 5.70 1.73
CA SER A 304 14.33 5.56 3.08
C SER A 304 13.24 5.51 4.18
N GLN A 305 12.34 6.50 4.24
CA GLN A 305 11.29 6.52 5.27
C GLN A 305 10.36 5.30 5.23
N GLU A 306 10.05 4.81 4.04
CA GLU A 306 9.19 3.64 3.84
C GLU A 306 9.97 2.34 4.09
N GLY A 307 11.28 2.32 3.83
CA GLY A 307 12.17 1.20 4.15
C GLY A 307 12.31 0.94 5.65
N LEU A 308 12.27 2.00 6.46
CA LEU A 308 12.20 1.90 7.92
C LEU A 308 10.97 1.12 8.40
N VAL A 309 9.87 1.10 7.62
CA VAL A 309 8.69 0.29 7.95
C VAL A 309 9.04 -1.20 7.93
N GLY A 310 9.85 -1.65 6.96
CA GLY A 310 10.32 -3.03 6.93
C GLY A 310 11.21 -3.35 8.13
N LEU A 311 12.15 -2.45 8.44
CA LEU A 311 13.11 -2.63 9.54
C LEU A 311 12.45 -2.75 10.92
N PHE A 312 11.38 -2.01 11.18
CA PHE A 312 10.77 -1.94 12.53
C PHE A 312 9.42 -2.65 12.65
N TYR A 313 8.66 -2.81 11.56
CA TYR A 313 7.35 -3.47 11.59
C TYR A 313 7.35 -4.83 10.89
N GLY A 314 8.35 -5.13 10.06
CA GLY A 314 8.31 -6.31 9.18
C GLY A 314 7.22 -6.20 8.12
N LEU A 315 6.84 -4.97 7.73
CA LEU A 315 5.80 -4.68 6.74
C LEU A 315 6.38 -3.90 5.54
N PRO A 316 5.83 -4.06 4.32
CA PRO A 316 6.25 -3.30 3.15
C PRO A 316 5.98 -1.80 3.29
N GLY A 317 6.73 -1.00 2.53
CA GLY A 317 6.71 0.46 2.67
C GLY A 317 5.37 1.16 2.44
N ASN A 318 4.43 0.50 1.74
CA ASN A 318 3.08 1.02 1.50
C ASN A 318 2.22 1.14 2.77
N TYR A 319 2.63 0.56 3.91
CA TYR A 319 1.97 0.72 5.20
C TYR A 319 2.33 2.01 5.95
N LEU A 320 3.31 2.78 5.46
CA LEU A 320 3.80 4.00 6.12
C LEU A 320 2.67 4.97 6.49
N ASP A 321 1.78 5.28 5.54
CA ASP A 321 0.69 6.24 5.77
C ASP A 321 -0.25 5.79 6.90
N SER A 322 -0.56 4.49 6.95
CA SER A 322 -1.43 3.90 7.96
C SER A 322 -0.79 3.94 9.36
N ILE A 323 0.52 3.71 9.43
CA ILE A 323 1.32 3.78 10.67
C ILE A 323 1.43 5.22 11.16
N LEU A 324 1.76 6.18 10.28
CA LEU A 324 1.88 7.58 10.65
C LEU A 324 0.56 8.16 11.17
N PHE A 325 -0.57 7.70 10.63
CA PHE A 325 -1.88 8.13 11.09
C PHE A 325 -2.23 7.53 12.46
N SER A 326 -2.11 6.20 12.59
CA SER A 326 -2.49 5.49 13.82
C SER A 326 -1.51 5.72 14.99
N LYS A 327 -0.29 6.18 14.68
CA LYS A 327 0.82 6.28 15.64
C LYS A 327 1.08 4.94 16.37
N THR A 328 0.82 3.84 15.66
CA THR A 328 0.98 2.49 16.20
C THR A 328 2.44 2.20 16.49
N GLU A 329 2.73 1.75 17.71
CA GLU A 329 4.07 1.35 18.13
C GLU A 329 4.45 -0.02 17.49
N PRO A 330 5.68 -0.22 17.02
CA PRO A 330 6.11 -1.52 16.52
C PRO A 330 6.26 -2.54 17.65
N VAL A 331 5.83 -3.78 17.40
CA VAL A 331 5.82 -4.85 18.42
C VAL A 331 7.19 -5.16 19.02
N LEU A 332 8.26 -4.94 18.25
CA LEU A 332 9.63 -5.12 18.72
C LEU A 332 10.00 -4.11 19.80
N LEU A 333 9.77 -2.82 19.56
CA LEU A 333 10.10 -1.78 20.54
C LEU A 333 9.19 -1.88 21.76
N HIS A 334 7.92 -2.21 21.56
CA HIS A 334 6.99 -2.48 22.66
C HIS A 334 7.52 -3.58 23.59
N HIS A 335 7.96 -4.70 23.01
CA HIS A 335 8.53 -5.79 23.80
C HIS A 335 9.83 -5.39 24.51
N LEU A 336 10.74 -4.69 23.82
CA LEU A 336 11.99 -4.21 24.42
C LEU A 336 11.73 -3.27 25.60
N ARG A 337 10.75 -2.37 25.51
CA ARG A 337 10.32 -1.51 26.62
C ARG A 337 9.77 -2.32 27.79
N ASN A 338 8.97 -3.36 27.52
CA ASN A 338 8.44 -4.25 28.57
C ASN A 338 9.53 -5.08 29.27
N LEU A 339 10.61 -5.40 28.57
CA LEU A 339 11.81 -6.01 29.15
C LEU A 339 12.76 -4.99 29.81
N GLU A 340 12.33 -3.72 29.91
CA GLU A 340 13.12 -2.63 30.46
C GLU A 340 14.46 -2.43 29.72
N TYR A 341 14.53 -2.62 28.40
CA TYR A 341 15.74 -2.28 27.66
C TYR A 341 16.00 -0.78 27.72
N ARG A 342 17.28 -0.41 27.84
CA ARG A 342 17.70 0.98 27.58
C ARG A 342 17.72 1.21 26.07
N ILE A 343 16.69 1.87 25.56
CA ILE A 343 16.53 2.19 24.14
C ILE A 343 17.18 3.55 23.82
N HIS A 344 18.00 3.60 22.77
CA HIS A 344 18.57 4.84 22.26
C HIS A 344 18.73 4.86 20.74
N ALA A 345 18.38 5.96 20.11
CA ALA A 345 18.46 6.18 18.68
C ALA A 345 19.31 7.43 18.39
N ASN A 346 20.35 7.27 17.58
CA ASN A 346 21.13 8.37 17.02
C ASN A 346 20.72 8.56 15.56
N THR A 347 20.00 9.64 15.27
CA THR A 347 19.59 10.01 13.92
C THR A 347 20.35 11.26 13.47
N THR A 348 20.23 11.64 12.20
CA THR A 348 20.83 12.87 11.68
C THR A 348 19.76 13.89 11.30
N LYS A 349 20.07 15.20 11.40
CA LYS A 349 19.15 16.27 10.98
C LYS A 349 18.74 16.13 9.52
N GLU A 350 19.70 15.78 8.67
CA GLU A 350 19.49 15.63 7.23
C GLU A 350 18.57 14.43 6.91
N ASN A 351 18.51 13.42 7.78
CA ASN A 351 17.64 12.25 7.63
C ASN A 351 16.53 12.20 8.69
N ASN A 352 16.07 13.33 9.24
CA ASN A 352 15.07 13.31 10.31
C ASN A 352 13.67 12.95 9.77
N GLN A 353 13.35 11.66 9.76
CA GLN A 353 12.10 11.13 9.22
C GLN A 353 10.94 11.26 10.23
N PRO A 354 9.72 11.62 9.77
CA PRO A 354 8.52 11.68 10.63
C PRO A 354 8.24 10.39 11.41
N LEU A 355 8.59 9.23 10.83
CA LEU A 355 8.39 7.92 11.46
C LEU A 355 9.18 7.78 12.78
N PHE A 356 10.32 8.47 12.95
CA PHE A 356 11.10 8.41 14.19
C PHE A 356 10.32 8.91 15.41
N SER A 357 9.37 9.84 15.22
CA SER A 357 8.50 10.30 16.29
C SER A 357 7.48 9.25 16.75
N VAL A 358 7.21 8.24 15.92
CA VAL A 358 6.37 7.08 16.25
C VAL A 358 7.22 5.97 16.88
N LEU A 359 8.43 5.75 16.35
CA LEU A 359 9.34 4.70 16.83
C LEU A 359 9.90 5.01 18.21
N PHE A 360 10.40 6.23 18.44
CA PHE A 360 11.20 6.58 19.61
C PHE A 360 10.60 7.73 20.41
N ASN A 361 10.59 7.58 21.73
CA ASN A 361 10.25 8.66 22.64
C ASN A 361 11.31 9.77 22.55
N LYS A 362 10.95 11.02 22.88
CA LYS A 362 11.90 12.16 22.84
C LYS A 362 13.19 11.94 23.65
N LYS A 363 13.14 11.13 24.71
CA LYS A 363 14.29 10.82 25.57
C LYS A 363 15.15 9.66 25.04
N GLU A 364 14.59 8.86 24.13
CA GLU A 364 15.24 7.70 23.52
C GLU A 364 15.91 8.08 22.20
N GLN A 365 15.86 9.34 21.75
CA GLN A 365 16.48 9.75 20.50
C GLN A 365 17.28 11.04 20.64
N SER A 366 18.36 11.13 19.90
CA SER A 366 19.17 12.33 19.70
C SER A 366 19.39 12.57 18.22
N VAL A 367 19.16 13.81 17.79
CA VAL A 367 19.35 14.23 16.40
C VAL A 367 20.70 14.93 16.27
N ALA A 368 21.63 14.28 15.58
CA ALA A 368 22.98 14.79 15.32
C ALA A 368 23.01 15.72 14.09
N GLU A 369 23.99 16.62 14.05
CA GLU A 369 24.18 17.51 12.89
C GLU A 369 24.55 16.74 11.62
N ASN A 370 25.36 15.69 11.72
CA ASN A 370 25.87 14.90 10.60
C ASN A 370 26.23 13.47 11.05
N ASN A 371 26.60 12.61 10.08
CA ASN A 371 26.93 11.20 10.30
C ASN A 371 28.01 11.02 11.37
N LYS A 372 29.15 11.72 11.24
CA LYS A 372 30.23 11.68 12.24
C LYS A 372 29.75 12.00 13.65
N THR A 373 28.95 13.04 13.80
CA THR A 373 28.41 13.45 15.10
C THR A 373 27.44 12.41 15.65
N ALA A 374 26.68 11.70 14.80
CA ALA A 374 25.78 10.62 15.22
C ALA A 374 26.57 9.47 15.87
N PHE A 375 27.67 9.02 15.25
CA PHE A 375 28.56 8.00 15.82
C PHE A 375 29.22 8.48 17.11
N GLN A 376 29.70 9.73 17.18
CA GLN A 376 30.31 10.27 18.38
C GLN A 376 29.32 10.36 19.56
N GLN A 377 28.09 10.81 19.31
CA GLN A 377 27.05 10.86 20.32
C GLN A 377 26.66 9.46 20.80
N TRP A 378 26.61 8.48 19.90
CA TRP A 378 26.40 7.09 20.26
C TRP A 378 27.50 6.58 21.19
N GLN A 379 28.77 6.81 20.83
CA GLN A 379 29.92 6.40 21.66
C GLN A 379 29.86 7.01 23.07
N GLN A 380 29.51 8.31 23.17
CA GLN A 380 29.33 8.98 24.47
C GLN A 380 28.16 8.41 25.29
N TRP A 381 27.06 8.05 24.63
CA TRP A 381 25.92 7.42 25.29
C TRP A 381 26.27 6.01 25.79
N TYR A 382 26.97 5.24 24.96
CA TYR A 382 27.39 3.87 25.24
C TYR A 382 28.40 3.82 26.39
N GLN A 383 29.40 4.72 26.43
CA GLN A 383 30.38 4.79 27.51
C GLN A 383 29.79 5.13 28.89
N LYS A 384 28.59 5.73 28.94
CA LYS A 384 27.85 6.00 30.19
C LYS A 384 27.03 4.79 30.64
N GLN A 385 27.50 3.58 30.36
CA GLN A 385 26.74 2.35 30.54
C GLN A 385 26.49 2.00 32.02
N ALA A 386 25.30 1.48 32.27
CA ALA A 386 24.94 0.69 33.45
C ALA A 386 24.81 -0.78 33.02
N GLN A 387 24.83 -1.75 33.96
CA GLN A 387 24.79 -3.21 33.69
C GLN A 387 23.47 -3.75 33.07
N GLN A 388 22.66 -2.89 32.44
CA GLN A 388 21.34 -3.24 31.90
C GLN A 388 21.41 -3.53 30.40
N ALA A 389 20.57 -4.44 29.91
CA ALA A 389 20.44 -4.73 28.48
C ALA A 389 19.98 -3.48 27.70
N TRP A 390 20.50 -3.31 26.48
CA TRP A 390 20.22 -2.12 25.68
C TRP A 390 19.93 -2.45 24.22
N PHE A 391 19.09 -1.60 23.62
CA PHE A 391 18.82 -1.58 22.19
C PHE A 391 19.26 -0.22 21.67
N SER A 392 20.13 -0.22 20.66
CA SER A 392 20.58 1.00 20.04
C SER A 392 20.34 0.99 18.54
N PHE A 393 19.86 2.11 18.03
CA PHE A 393 19.67 2.36 16.61
C PHE A 393 20.58 3.51 16.16
N ILE A 394 21.39 3.29 15.13
CA ILE A 394 22.19 4.35 14.50
C ILE A 394 21.67 4.52 13.08
N ASP A 395 21.20 5.71 12.76
CA ASP A 395 20.68 6.08 11.46
C ASP A 395 21.56 7.17 10.84
N VAL A 396 22.30 6.79 9.80
CA VAL A 396 23.18 7.66 9.03
C VAL A 396 22.83 7.57 7.56
N SER A 397 23.16 8.59 6.78
CA SER A 397 22.77 8.65 5.38
C SER A 397 23.92 9.01 4.45
N LEU A 398 24.01 8.28 3.34
CA LEU A 398 24.87 8.60 2.21
C LEU A 398 24.24 9.65 1.30
N THR A 399 22.91 9.75 1.32
CA THR A 399 22.13 10.47 0.31
C THR A 399 21.36 11.68 0.85
N ALA A 400 21.42 11.96 2.14
CA ALA A 400 20.68 13.07 2.71
C ALA A 400 21.19 14.42 2.17
N THR A 401 20.26 15.33 1.90
CA THR A 401 20.53 16.70 1.44
C THR A 401 19.87 17.69 2.39
N ASN A 402 20.19 18.97 2.28
CA ASN A 402 19.70 20.02 3.18
C ASN A 402 18.18 20.23 3.17
N ASN A 403 17.42 19.48 2.35
CA ASN A 403 15.96 19.55 2.24
C ASN A 403 15.30 18.20 2.62
N PRO A 404 14.99 17.97 3.92
CA PRO A 404 14.45 16.71 4.42
C PRO A 404 12.97 16.42 4.07
N ILE A 405 12.30 17.30 3.31
CA ILE A 405 10.85 17.24 3.07
C ILE A 405 10.57 17.04 1.58
N ASN A 406 10.75 15.82 1.08
CA ASN A 406 10.26 15.44 -0.24
C ASN A 406 9.54 14.09 -0.19
N THR A 407 8.53 13.99 0.67
CA THR A 407 7.51 12.92 0.61
C THR A 407 6.65 13.02 -0.67
N THR A 408 6.73 14.15 -1.38
CA THR A 408 6.42 14.27 -2.79
C THR A 408 7.60 14.90 -3.50
N ARG A 409 8.38 14.10 -4.25
CA ARG A 409 9.51 14.56 -5.07
C ARG A 409 9.03 15.63 -6.08
N ALA A 410 9.04 16.89 -5.65
CA ALA A 410 8.86 18.02 -6.54
C ALA A 410 10.14 18.15 -7.41
N ALA A 411 9.95 18.37 -8.71
CA ALA A 411 11.04 18.56 -9.64
C ALA A 411 11.87 19.79 -9.22
N GLY A 412 13.10 19.55 -8.74
CA GLY A 412 14.02 20.57 -8.24
C GLY A 412 14.93 20.15 -7.07
N SER A 413 14.90 18.89 -6.63
CA SER A 413 15.70 18.39 -5.50
C SER A 413 17.21 18.46 -5.75
N ASP A 414 17.98 18.86 -4.72
CA ASP A 414 19.42 18.66 -4.62
C ASP A 414 19.77 17.19 -4.95
N THR A 415 20.46 16.97 -6.07
CA THR A 415 20.96 15.65 -6.46
C THR A 415 22.28 15.36 -5.76
N VAL A 416 22.44 14.17 -5.21
CA VAL A 416 23.70 13.77 -4.57
C VAL A 416 24.70 13.41 -5.66
N SER A 417 25.86 14.07 -5.64
CA SER A 417 26.96 13.78 -6.57
C SER A 417 27.62 12.44 -6.22
N PRO A 418 28.10 11.67 -7.21
CA PRO A 418 28.89 10.45 -6.96
C PRO A 418 30.09 10.69 -6.04
N TYR A 419 30.73 11.86 -6.14
CA TYR A 419 31.84 12.25 -5.26
C TYR A 419 31.40 12.42 -3.80
N GLN A 420 30.26 13.08 -3.57
CA GLN A 420 29.71 13.26 -2.22
C GLN A 420 29.29 11.93 -1.61
N TYR A 421 28.67 11.05 -2.42
CA TYR A 421 28.32 9.70 -1.99
C TYR A 421 29.58 8.91 -1.57
N ALA A 422 30.64 8.94 -2.39
CA ALA A 422 31.89 8.24 -2.10
C ALA A 422 32.61 8.78 -0.86
N GLU A 423 32.70 10.10 -0.69
CA GLU A 423 33.29 10.72 0.51
C GLU A 423 32.54 10.33 1.78
N ARG A 424 31.21 10.39 1.76
CA ARG A 424 30.36 9.99 2.89
C ARG A 424 30.49 8.50 3.18
N LEU A 425 30.61 7.66 2.15
CA LEU A 425 30.79 6.22 2.31
C LEU A 425 32.11 5.90 3.02
N ILE A 426 33.21 6.57 2.65
CA ILE A 426 34.51 6.42 3.31
C ILE A 426 34.44 6.93 4.76
N GLU A 427 33.78 8.07 5.01
CA GLU A 427 33.60 8.60 6.37
C GLU A 427 32.83 7.60 7.25
N ILE A 428 31.70 7.07 6.76
CA ILE A 428 30.89 6.11 7.51
C ILE A 428 31.66 4.82 7.77
N ASP A 429 32.42 4.30 6.80
CA ASP A 429 33.24 3.10 7.00
C ASP A 429 34.31 3.31 8.10
N GLN A 430 34.94 4.48 8.14
CA GLN A 430 35.89 4.82 9.20
C GLN A 430 35.21 4.91 10.57
N GLN A 431 34.06 5.58 10.67
CA GLN A 431 33.32 5.66 11.94
C GLN A 431 32.79 4.29 12.40
N PHE A 432 32.38 3.45 11.45
CA PHE A 432 32.00 2.07 11.69
C PHE A 432 33.17 1.26 12.25
N SER A 433 34.37 1.40 11.68
CA SER A 433 35.60 0.78 12.19
C SER A 433 35.86 1.16 13.64
N ASP A 434 35.80 2.45 13.96
CA ASP A 434 36.03 2.97 15.31
C ASP A 434 35.00 2.40 16.31
N LEU A 435 33.74 2.32 15.91
CA LEU A 435 32.66 1.72 16.71
C LEU A 435 32.92 0.23 16.98
N ILE A 436 33.23 -0.56 15.96
CA ILE A 436 33.46 -2.00 16.12
C ILE A 436 34.71 -2.25 16.97
N ASN A 437 35.76 -1.45 16.81
CA ASN A 437 36.96 -1.53 17.64
C ASN A 437 36.65 -1.19 19.10
N LEU A 438 35.80 -0.20 19.37
CA LEU A 438 35.36 0.12 20.72
C LEU A 438 34.63 -1.07 21.39
N LEU A 439 33.70 -1.71 20.68
CA LEU A 439 32.98 -2.88 21.20
C LEU A 439 33.94 -4.04 21.48
N LYS A 440 34.92 -4.29 20.60
CA LYS A 440 35.95 -5.32 20.80
C LYS A 440 36.86 -5.02 21.99
N GLN A 441 37.33 -3.77 22.13
CA GLN A 441 38.17 -3.34 23.24
C GLN A 441 37.46 -3.49 24.59
N GLN A 442 36.14 -3.29 24.63
CA GLN A 442 35.33 -3.47 25.82
C GLN A 442 34.78 -4.89 26.01
N GLN A 443 35.18 -5.85 25.17
CA GLN A 443 34.70 -7.23 25.22
C GLN A 443 33.16 -7.34 25.13
N GLN A 444 32.52 -6.43 24.41
CA GLN A 444 31.07 -6.42 24.19
C GLN A 444 30.66 -6.85 22.78
N PHE A 445 31.63 -7.00 21.87
CA PHE A 445 31.40 -7.45 20.51
C PHE A 445 30.70 -8.82 20.48
N ASP A 446 31.23 -9.81 21.21
CA ASP A 446 30.70 -11.17 21.22
C ASP A 446 29.41 -11.33 22.05
N ASP A 447 29.00 -10.31 22.82
CA ASP A 447 27.78 -10.29 23.65
C ASP A 447 26.66 -9.40 23.05
N THR A 448 26.90 -8.82 21.87
CA THR A 448 25.97 -7.91 21.22
C THR A 448 25.54 -8.45 19.87
N ILE A 449 24.23 -8.49 19.62
CA ILE A 449 23.67 -8.71 18.29
C ILE A 449 23.87 -7.42 17.49
N ILE A 450 24.67 -7.47 16.43
CA ILE A 450 24.95 -6.31 15.57
C ILE A 450 24.36 -6.58 14.19
N ILE A 451 23.41 -5.73 13.78
CA ILE A 451 22.75 -5.80 12.47
C ILE A 451 23.16 -4.56 11.68
N VAL A 452 23.75 -4.76 10.51
CA VAL A 452 24.14 -3.68 9.58
C VAL A 452 23.36 -3.83 8.29
N THR A 453 22.61 -2.80 7.93
CA THR A 453 21.76 -2.80 6.73
C THR A 453 21.49 -1.39 6.22
N ALA A 454 20.57 -1.27 5.25
CA ALA A 454 20.06 -0.01 4.75
C ALA A 454 18.53 -0.07 4.55
N ASP A 455 17.85 1.01 4.84
CA ASP A 455 16.44 1.22 4.54
C ASP A 455 16.15 1.32 3.03
N SER A 456 17.14 1.69 2.24
CA SER A 456 17.06 1.89 0.80
C SER A 456 18.48 2.00 0.25
N GLY A 457 18.65 1.62 -1.01
CA GLY A 457 19.86 1.86 -1.77
C GLY A 457 19.86 3.23 -2.46
N PHE A 458 20.79 3.42 -3.39
CA PHE A 458 20.95 4.65 -4.16
C PHE A 458 21.33 4.39 -5.62
N SER A 459 20.48 4.88 -6.53
CA SER A 459 20.70 4.92 -7.98
C SER A 459 21.09 6.32 -8.43
N GLU A 460 22.30 6.45 -8.98
CA GLU A 460 22.80 7.71 -9.54
C GLU A 460 22.04 8.12 -10.81
N ALA A 461 21.67 7.13 -11.64
CA ALA A 461 21.09 7.36 -12.96
C ALA A 461 19.61 7.79 -12.91
N HIS A 462 18.89 7.38 -11.87
CA HIS A 462 17.45 7.56 -11.74
C HIS A 462 17.09 8.19 -10.40
N GLN A 463 17.89 9.16 -9.96
CA GLN A 463 17.56 9.95 -8.79
C GLN A 463 16.16 10.53 -8.96
N ASN A 464 15.32 10.31 -7.95
CA ASN A 464 13.93 10.75 -7.89
C ASN A 464 12.90 9.98 -8.74
N ASP A 465 13.26 8.90 -9.42
CA ASP A 465 12.27 8.00 -10.04
C ASP A 465 11.59 7.10 -9.00
N LEU A 466 10.29 7.30 -8.75
CA LEU A 466 9.52 6.49 -7.79
C LEU A 466 9.23 5.08 -8.33
N SER A 467 9.41 4.86 -9.64
CA SER A 467 9.26 3.57 -10.28
C SER A 467 10.57 2.78 -10.38
N ASP A 468 11.69 3.34 -9.90
CA ASP A 468 12.98 2.64 -9.95
C ASP A 468 13.19 1.75 -8.71
N PHE A 469 12.99 0.45 -8.89
CA PHE A 469 13.29 -0.63 -7.95
C PHE A 469 14.46 -1.49 -8.47
N SER A 470 15.40 -0.88 -9.19
CA SER A 470 16.65 -1.54 -9.58
C SER A 470 17.43 -2.02 -8.36
N ALA A 471 18.34 -2.97 -8.57
CA ALA A 471 19.23 -3.48 -7.52
C ALA A 471 19.95 -2.34 -6.77
N ASP A 472 20.32 -1.26 -7.46
CA ASP A 472 20.95 -0.10 -6.83
C ASP A 472 20.05 0.60 -5.80
N ASN A 473 18.72 0.59 -5.96
CA ASN A 473 17.79 1.23 -5.01
C ASN A 473 17.23 0.29 -3.94
N ILE A 474 17.24 -1.02 -4.16
CA ILE A 474 16.59 -1.95 -3.23
C ILE A 474 17.44 -3.15 -2.82
N GLN A 475 18.51 -3.51 -3.51
CA GLN A 475 19.41 -4.58 -3.06
C GLN A 475 20.43 -4.00 -2.08
N VAL A 476 20.16 -4.20 -0.80
CA VAL A 476 20.89 -3.59 0.32
C VAL A 476 21.61 -4.68 1.12
N PRO A 477 22.76 -4.38 1.74
CA PRO A 477 23.41 -5.36 2.60
C PRO A 477 22.54 -5.73 3.79
N LEU A 478 22.64 -6.97 4.25
CA LEU A 478 22.14 -7.41 5.54
C LEU A 478 23.21 -8.29 6.16
N LEU A 479 23.88 -7.73 7.16
CA LEU A 479 24.96 -8.39 7.90
C LEU A 479 24.48 -8.57 9.33
N VAL A 480 24.49 -9.81 9.82
CA VAL A 480 24.02 -10.15 11.16
C VAL A 480 25.13 -10.85 11.92
N HIS A 481 25.69 -10.15 12.91
CA HIS A 481 26.58 -10.73 13.91
C HIS A 481 25.77 -11.05 15.16
N MET A 482 25.91 -12.27 15.70
CA MET A 482 25.24 -12.69 16.93
C MET A 482 26.21 -13.45 17.83
N PRO A 483 26.04 -13.35 19.17
CA PRO A 483 26.76 -14.18 20.12
C PRO A 483 26.65 -15.66 19.77
N THR A 484 27.75 -16.40 19.79
CA THR A 484 27.82 -17.86 19.54
C THR A 484 27.39 -18.35 18.14
N SER A 485 27.04 -17.43 17.22
CA SER A 485 26.72 -17.79 15.84
C SER A 485 27.98 -17.87 14.98
N GLY A 486 28.04 -18.87 14.09
CA GLY A 486 29.12 -18.97 13.11
C GLY A 486 29.06 -17.87 12.07
N THR A 487 30.14 -17.74 11.29
CA THR A 487 30.15 -16.89 10.10
C THR A 487 29.63 -17.69 8.91
N ALA A 488 28.79 -17.08 8.07
CA ALA A 488 28.19 -17.75 6.93
C ALA A 488 27.88 -16.77 5.81
N GLN A 489 27.94 -17.26 4.58
CA GLN A 489 27.56 -16.53 3.38
C GLN A 489 26.28 -17.16 2.85
N ARG A 490 25.16 -16.42 2.87
CA ARG A 490 23.85 -16.91 2.45
C ARG A 490 23.41 -16.23 1.18
N SER A 491 23.13 -17.04 0.16
CA SER A 491 22.59 -16.61 -1.13
C SER A 491 21.08 -16.74 -1.24
N ASP A 492 20.43 -17.33 -0.23
CA ASP A 492 18.98 -17.43 -0.17
C ASP A 492 18.36 -16.02 -0.18
N LEU A 493 17.17 -15.90 -0.78
CA LEU A 493 16.43 -14.64 -0.80
C LEU A 493 16.12 -14.19 0.63
N SER A 494 16.40 -12.93 0.93
CA SER A 494 16.01 -12.29 2.19
C SER A 494 15.52 -10.87 1.96
N SER A 495 14.93 -10.29 3.00
CA SER A 495 14.46 -8.92 2.99
C SER A 495 14.67 -8.24 4.35
N THR A 496 14.69 -6.91 4.34
CA THR A 496 14.56 -6.12 5.57
C THR A 496 13.29 -6.43 6.35
N LEU A 497 12.24 -6.96 5.68
CA LEU A 497 11.03 -7.49 6.31
C LEU A 497 11.31 -8.61 7.32
N ASP A 498 12.41 -9.34 7.15
CA ASP A 498 12.75 -10.53 7.90
C ASP A 498 13.41 -10.22 9.25
N ILE A 499 13.89 -8.99 9.48
CA ILE A 499 14.63 -8.61 10.69
C ILE A 499 13.76 -8.74 11.94
N VAL A 500 12.58 -8.13 11.93
CA VAL A 500 11.63 -8.15 13.05
C VAL A 500 11.20 -9.59 13.41
N PRO A 501 10.70 -10.42 12.47
CA PRO A 501 10.35 -11.79 12.79
C PRO A 501 11.55 -12.63 13.22
N THR A 502 12.75 -12.37 12.70
CA THR A 502 13.96 -13.02 13.20
C THR A 502 14.22 -12.69 14.66
N LEU A 503 14.23 -11.41 15.04
CA LEU A 503 14.43 -11.01 16.44
C LEU A 503 13.35 -11.57 17.36
N LEU A 504 12.07 -11.44 16.99
CA LEU A 504 10.98 -11.91 17.84
C LEU A 504 10.91 -13.43 17.95
N LYS A 505 11.10 -14.18 16.86
CA LYS A 505 10.98 -15.65 16.86
C LYS A 505 12.25 -16.34 17.35
N HIS A 506 13.43 -15.85 16.96
CA HIS A 506 14.70 -16.53 17.24
C HIS A 506 15.28 -16.09 18.57
N ILE A 507 15.21 -14.80 18.91
CA ILE A 507 15.83 -14.26 20.13
C ILE A 507 14.83 -14.23 21.29
N PHE A 508 13.65 -13.65 21.07
CA PHE A 508 12.62 -13.50 22.11
C PHE A 508 11.62 -14.66 22.18
N LEU A 509 11.78 -15.67 21.32
CA LEU A 509 11.00 -16.91 21.32
C LEU A 509 9.48 -16.70 21.26
N VAL A 510 9.01 -15.60 20.66
CA VAL A 510 7.58 -15.30 20.50
C VAL A 510 6.88 -16.49 19.87
N SER A 511 5.82 -16.98 20.52
CA SER A 511 5.16 -18.23 20.12
C SER A 511 4.21 -18.04 18.93
N ASN A 512 3.66 -16.84 18.74
CA ASN A 512 2.72 -16.52 17.67
C ASN A 512 3.24 -16.86 16.27
N PRO A 513 2.36 -17.22 15.32
CA PRO A 513 2.68 -17.22 13.90
C PRO A 513 3.21 -15.86 13.44
N VAL A 514 4.18 -15.85 12.53
CA VAL A 514 4.75 -14.60 12.00
C VAL A 514 3.68 -13.74 11.32
N ALA A 515 2.71 -14.37 10.66
CA ALA A 515 1.58 -13.71 10.00
C ALA A 515 0.70 -12.85 10.95
N ASP A 516 0.85 -12.98 12.27
CA ASP A 516 0.17 -12.11 13.24
C ASP A 516 0.82 -10.72 13.36
N PHE A 517 2.10 -10.57 12.99
CA PHE A 517 2.86 -9.35 13.26
C PHE A 517 3.92 -8.95 12.22
N ALA A 518 4.13 -9.73 11.15
CA ALA A 518 5.01 -9.35 10.04
C ALA A 518 4.62 -10.07 8.74
N LEU A 519 5.18 -9.62 7.61
CA LEU A 519 5.16 -10.28 6.31
C LEU A 519 6.52 -10.88 5.90
N GLY A 520 7.58 -10.63 6.67
CA GLY A 520 8.86 -11.31 6.48
C GLY A 520 8.91 -12.67 7.17
N ASN A 521 10.10 -13.27 7.17
CA ASN A 521 10.37 -14.60 7.68
C ASN A 521 11.44 -14.61 8.77
N ASN A 522 11.48 -15.67 9.57
CA ASN A 522 12.61 -15.89 10.48
C ASN A 522 13.81 -16.45 9.70
N LEU A 523 14.86 -15.63 9.56
CA LEU A 523 16.07 -15.97 8.80
C LEU A 523 16.78 -17.22 9.31
N PHE A 524 16.63 -17.57 10.60
CA PHE A 524 17.35 -18.69 11.23
C PHE A 524 16.45 -19.90 11.51
N ALA A 525 15.29 -20.00 10.85
CA ALA A 525 14.41 -21.16 10.98
C ALA A 525 15.03 -22.44 10.38
N ILE A 526 15.05 -23.53 11.14
CA ILE A 526 15.73 -24.80 10.79
C ILE A 526 14.97 -25.59 9.70
N ASN A 527 13.64 -25.44 9.60
CA ASN A 527 12.78 -26.23 8.70
C ASN A 527 11.94 -25.35 7.74
N HIS A 528 12.41 -24.15 7.40
CA HIS A 528 11.68 -23.28 6.48
C HIS A 528 12.12 -23.55 5.04
N SER A 529 11.18 -23.81 4.14
CA SER A 529 11.42 -23.59 2.71
C SER A 529 11.37 -22.08 2.51
N PRO A 530 12.49 -21.38 2.26
CA PRO A 530 12.45 -19.94 2.06
C PRO A 530 11.41 -19.61 0.99
N ASP A 531 10.59 -18.59 1.23
CA ASP A 531 9.67 -18.14 0.20
C ASP A 531 10.48 -17.79 -1.04
N ASN A 532 10.03 -18.26 -2.20
CA ASN A 532 10.73 -17.99 -3.45
C ASN A 532 10.60 -16.52 -3.86
N TRP A 533 9.95 -15.66 -3.06
CA TRP A 533 9.71 -14.27 -3.39
C TRP A 533 9.62 -13.40 -2.12
N THR A 534 9.81 -12.09 -2.31
CA THR A 534 9.64 -11.07 -1.27
C THR A 534 8.99 -9.80 -1.86
N LEU A 535 8.68 -8.83 -1.00
CA LEU A 535 7.96 -7.61 -1.35
C LEU A 535 8.81 -6.36 -1.10
N SER A 536 8.76 -5.45 -2.06
CA SER A 536 9.17 -4.07 -1.91
C SER A 536 8.04 -3.16 -2.38
N ALA A 537 7.74 -2.09 -1.68
CA ALA A 537 6.61 -1.24 -2.04
C ALA A 537 6.80 0.21 -1.62
N ASN A 538 6.22 1.11 -2.40
CA ASN A 538 5.99 2.49 -2.04
C ASN A 538 4.52 2.86 -2.23
N ASN A 539 4.18 4.13 -1.98
CA ASN A 539 2.80 4.60 -2.11
C ASN A 539 2.16 4.47 -3.52
N ARG A 540 2.94 4.17 -4.57
CA ARG A 540 2.49 4.04 -5.97
C ARG A 540 2.66 2.65 -6.55
N TRP A 541 3.66 1.91 -6.08
CA TRP A 541 4.12 0.67 -6.67
C TRP A 541 4.25 -0.42 -5.62
N VAL A 542 3.85 -1.62 -6.03
CA VAL A 542 4.13 -2.87 -5.35
C VAL A 542 5.05 -3.67 -6.25
N VAL A 543 6.12 -4.23 -5.69
CA VAL A 543 7.10 -5.02 -6.42
C VAL A 543 7.24 -6.37 -5.76
N ILE A 544 6.96 -7.41 -6.53
CA ILE A 544 7.22 -8.79 -6.16
C ILE A 544 8.59 -9.15 -6.74
N ILE A 545 9.49 -9.62 -5.89
CA ILE A 545 10.88 -9.94 -6.25
C ILE A 545 11.06 -11.44 -6.03
N ASP A 546 11.30 -12.18 -7.10
CA ASP A 546 11.57 -13.62 -7.03
C ASP A 546 13.04 -13.86 -6.63
N SER A 547 13.31 -15.07 -6.15
CA SER A 547 14.62 -15.58 -5.74
C SER A 547 15.69 -15.50 -6.82
N ASP A 548 15.29 -15.56 -8.10
CA ASP A 548 16.16 -15.40 -9.27
C ASP A 548 16.40 -13.93 -9.67
N GLY A 549 15.83 -12.98 -8.93
CA GLY A 549 15.92 -11.54 -9.18
C GLY A 549 14.92 -11.01 -10.21
N VAL A 550 14.04 -11.86 -10.76
CA VAL A 550 12.92 -11.39 -11.59
C VAL A 550 11.98 -10.53 -10.76
N GLN A 551 11.58 -9.39 -11.29
CA GLN A 551 10.65 -8.49 -10.62
C GLN A 551 9.35 -8.31 -11.39
N TYR A 552 8.26 -8.21 -10.65
CA TYR A 552 6.96 -7.82 -11.16
C TYR A 552 6.51 -6.56 -10.45
N GLN A 553 6.54 -5.43 -11.16
CA GLN A 553 6.14 -4.13 -10.63
C GLN A 553 4.71 -3.83 -11.03
N ILE A 554 3.88 -3.52 -10.05
CA ILE A 554 2.44 -3.31 -10.21
C ILE A 554 2.12 -1.90 -9.74
N ASP A 555 1.52 -1.10 -10.61
CA ASP A 555 1.07 0.23 -10.24
C ASP A 555 -0.29 0.20 -9.52
N LYS A 556 -0.67 1.33 -8.91
CA LYS A 556 -1.97 1.50 -8.24
C LYS A 556 -3.21 1.32 -9.15
N TYR A 557 -3.05 1.27 -10.47
CA TYR A 557 -4.12 1.03 -11.44
C TYR A 557 -4.20 -0.44 -11.87
N GLY A 558 -3.29 -1.29 -11.37
CA GLY A 558 -3.19 -2.70 -11.73
C GLY A 558 -2.51 -2.93 -13.07
N ASN A 559 -1.74 -1.99 -13.61
CA ASN A 559 -0.83 -2.30 -14.72
C ASN A 559 0.43 -2.93 -14.13
N TYR A 560 0.94 -3.98 -14.76
CA TYR A 560 2.18 -4.62 -14.33
C TYR A 560 3.27 -4.55 -15.41
N LYS A 561 4.52 -4.56 -14.94
CA LYS A 561 5.73 -4.68 -15.77
C LYS A 561 6.60 -5.81 -15.21
N LYS A 562 7.15 -6.64 -16.10
CA LYS A 562 8.13 -7.66 -15.75
C LYS A 562 9.54 -7.17 -16.03
N PHE A 563 10.46 -7.39 -15.11
CA PHE A 563 11.89 -7.13 -15.27
C PHE A 563 12.68 -8.41 -15.01
N ASN A 564 13.78 -8.61 -15.75
CA ASN A 564 14.74 -9.66 -15.42
C ASN A 564 15.66 -9.23 -14.27
N ALA A 565 16.55 -10.12 -13.82
CA ALA A 565 17.53 -9.84 -12.76
C ALA A 565 18.48 -8.66 -13.06
N LYS A 566 18.66 -8.30 -14.34
CA LYS A 566 19.44 -7.12 -14.78
C LYS A 566 18.61 -5.85 -14.86
N TYR A 567 17.38 -5.88 -14.33
CA TYR A 567 16.43 -4.79 -14.36
C TYR A 567 16.05 -4.30 -15.77
N GLN A 568 16.08 -5.21 -16.75
CA GLN A 568 15.65 -4.93 -18.11
C GLN A 568 14.20 -5.35 -18.29
N GLN A 569 13.33 -4.40 -18.68
CA GLN A 569 11.92 -4.68 -18.91
C GLN A 569 11.75 -5.76 -19.98
N GLN A 570 10.98 -6.78 -19.66
CA GLN A 570 10.63 -7.89 -20.55
C GLN A 570 9.19 -7.74 -21.02
N ASN A 571 8.93 -8.16 -22.25
CA ASN A 571 7.55 -8.34 -22.70
C ASN A 571 6.96 -9.54 -21.94
N SER A 572 5.94 -9.27 -21.14
CA SER A 572 5.17 -10.29 -20.45
C SER A 572 3.70 -10.01 -20.73
N THR A 573 3.03 -10.96 -21.38
CA THR A 573 1.60 -10.89 -21.68
C THR A 573 0.77 -11.69 -20.69
N ARG A 574 1.41 -12.44 -19.78
CA ARG A 574 0.75 -13.29 -18.78
C ARG A 574 1.42 -13.13 -17.41
N PRO A 575 0.71 -12.61 -16.41
CA PRO A 575 1.22 -12.52 -15.05
C PRO A 575 1.25 -13.92 -14.39
N PRO A 576 2.24 -14.21 -13.52
CA PRO A 576 2.26 -15.43 -12.73
C PRO A 576 1.14 -15.37 -11.68
N LEU A 577 -0.01 -15.93 -12.03
CA LEU A 577 -1.27 -15.75 -11.32
C LEU A 577 -1.18 -16.16 -9.84
N GLY A 578 -0.63 -17.35 -9.55
CA GLY A 578 -0.50 -17.84 -8.17
C GLY A 578 0.32 -16.90 -7.29
N LEU A 579 1.44 -16.41 -7.82
CA LEU A 579 2.33 -15.48 -7.14
C LEU A 579 1.64 -14.15 -6.85
N PHE A 580 0.91 -13.60 -7.82
CA PHE A 580 0.24 -12.32 -7.65
C PHE A 580 -0.88 -12.38 -6.63
N LEU A 581 -1.66 -13.47 -6.61
CA LEU A 581 -2.71 -13.65 -5.61
C LEU A 581 -2.15 -13.78 -4.19
N ALA A 582 -1.05 -14.52 -4.02
CA ALA A 582 -0.36 -14.62 -2.74
C ALA A 582 0.12 -13.24 -2.27
N ALA A 583 0.85 -12.52 -3.14
CA ALA A 583 1.37 -11.19 -2.84
C ALA A 583 0.26 -10.18 -2.46
N PHE A 584 -0.84 -10.12 -3.22
CA PHE A 584 -1.93 -9.19 -2.90
C PHE A 584 -2.67 -9.55 -1.61
N GLY A 585 -2.79 -10.84 -1.30
CA GLY A 585 -3.34 -11.30 -0.02
C GLY A 585 -2.49 -10.83 1.15
N GLU A 586 -1.16 -10.99 1.07
CA GLU A 586 -0.23 -10.57 2.12
C GLU A 586 -0.18 -9.06 2.31
N LEU A 587 -0.07 -8.30 1.22
CA LEU A 587 0.02 -6.83 1.21
C LEU A 587 -1.13 -6.11 1.90
N ARG A 588 -2.23 -6.81 2.15
CA ARG A 588 -3.44 -6.24 2.75
C ARG A 588 -3.82 -6.91 4.04
N SER A 589 -3.03 -7.88 4.49
CA SER A 589 -3.40 -8.68 5.64
C SER A 589 -3.43 -7.88 6.95
N PHE A 590 -2.70 -6.77 7.04
CA PHE A 590 -2.69 -5.85 8.19
C PHE A 590 -3.51 -4.57 7.95
N SER A 591 -4.41 -4.57 6.95
CA SER A 591 -5.44 -3.53 6.85
C SER A 591 -6.68 -3.99 7.62
N GLU A 592 -7.36 -3.08 8.34
CA GLU A 592 -8.65 -3.41 8.98
C GLU A 592 -9.66 -3.91 7.93
N ARG A 593 -10.65 -4.71 8.39
CA ARG A 593 -11.63 -5.40 7.52
C ARG A 593 -12.97 -4.71 7.45
#